data_AF-A0A1M5TZ92-F1
#
_entry.id   AF-A0A1M5TZ92-F1
#
_cell.length_a   1.000
_cell.length_b   1.000
_cell.length_c   1.000
_cell.angle_alpha   90.00
_cell.angle_beta   90.00
_cell.angle_gamma   90.00
#
_symmetry.space_group_name_H-M   'P 1'
#
loop_
_entity.id
_entity.type
_entity.pdbx_description
1 polymer ?
#
loop_
_entity_poly.entity_id
_entity_poly.type
_entity_poly.pdbx_seq_one_letter_code
_entity_poly.pdbx_strand_id
1 'polypeptide(L)'
;MLNNGLLNPKDFGIDEDGCDDIEKGMEACERLMDRWTPELEAQMLKAFIKLYYDDMYEQWGPDDEEESKEYWQEIKSPADLIKYTGTDVNLYALEDGVYGKSETDNNKYESKNIDVCVILSLSCPWDEEHGWAAVFVDEKFVKVDRDIVDCVYLD
;
A
#
# COMPACT_ATOMS: atom_id res chain seq x y z
N MET A 1 20.03 -15.41 0.56
CA MET A 1 20.20 -14.12 -0.12
C MET A 1 20.14 -13.06 0.97
N LEU A 2 21.10 -12.14 1.03
CA LEU A 2 21.02 -11.01 1.97
C LEU A 2 19.90 -10.10 1.44
N ASN A 3 18.82 -9.97 2.20
CA ASN A 3 17.77 -8.97 1.93
C ASN A 3 18.42 -7.60 2.10
N ASN A 4 18.80 -6.97 0.99
CA ASN A 4 19.19 -5.55 0.94
C ASN A 4 17.95 -4.64 0.80
N GLY A 5 16.77 -5.12 1.22
CA GLY A 5 15.55 -4.32 1.26
C GLY A 5 15.60 -3.31 2.41
N LEU A 6 14.92 -2.19 2.23
CA LEU A 6 14.62 -1.21 3.28
C LEU A 6 13.55 -1.72 4.24
N LEU A 7 12.69 -2.64 3.78
CA LEU A 7 11.71 -3.34 4.59
C LEU A 7 12.15 -4.78 4.79
N ASN A 8 11.85 -5.32 5.97
CA ASN A 8 12.14 -6.71 6.29
C ASN A 8 10.82 -7.49 6.39
N PRO A 9 10.50 -8.38 5.43
CA PRO A 9 9.25 -9.12 5.43
C PRO A 9 9.08 -10.02 6.65
N LYS A 10 10.15 -10.34 7.40
CA LYS A 10 10.06 -11.10 8.66
C LYS A 10 9.50 -10.30 9.83
N ASP A 11 9.50 -8.97 9.71
CA ASP A 11 9.02 -8.05 10.75
C ASP A 11 7.61 -7.55 10.44
N PHE A 12 6.99 -8.00 9.34
CA PHE A 12 5.63 -7.62 8.97
C PHE A 12 4.61 -8.27 9.92
N GLY A 13 3.67 -7.47 10.41
CA GLY A 13 2.47 -7.96 11.08
C GLY A 13 1.49 -8.54 10.06
N ILE A 14 0.67 -9.50 10.49
CA ILE A 14 -0.49 -9.98 9.73
C ILE A 14 -1.72 -9.69 10.60
N ASP A 15 -2.68 -8.98 10.04
CA ASP A 15 -4.00 -8.74 10.61
C ASP A 15 -4.98 -9.79 10.05
N GLU A 16 -5.67 -10.46 10.96
CA GLU A 16 -6.54 -11.61 10.69
C GLU A 16 -7.98 -11.18 10.34
N ASP A 17 -8.35 -9.92 10.59
CA ASP A 17 -9.75 -9.46 10.52
C ASP A 17 -10.21 -9.06 9.10
N GLY A 18 -9.31 -9.05 8.11
CA GLY A 18 -9.62 -8.60 6.74
C GLY A 18 -10.35 -9.62 5.85
N CYS A 19 -10.36 -10.90 6.23
CA CYS A 19 -10.77 -12.01 5.37
C CYS A 19 -11.75 -12.95 6.09
N ASP A 20 -12.90 -13.25 5.47
CA ASP A 20 -13.90 -14.17 6.05
C ASP A 20 -13.29 -15.57 6.30
N ASP A 21 -12.46 -16.05 5.36
CA ASP A 21 -11.61 -17.22 5.54
C ASP A 21 -10.21 -16.79 6.03
N ILE A 22 -10.06 -16.70 7.35
CA ILE A 22 -8.82 -16.24 8.00
C ILE A 22 -7.60 -17.06 7.54
N GLU A 23 -7.71 -18.38 7.45
CA GLU A 23 -6.58 -19.26 7.08
C GLU A 23 -6.09 -18.94 5.66
N LYS A 24 -7.02 -18.80 4.72
CA LYS A 24 -6.72 -18.44 3.34
C LYS A 24 -6.09 -17.04 3.21
N GLY A 25 -6.56 -16.08 4.00
CA GLY A 25 -6.00 -14.72 4.05
C GLY A 25 -4.57 -14.71 4.60
N MET A 26 -4.33 -15.44 5.69
CA MET A 26 -2.99 -15.60 6.28
C MET A 26 -2.03 -16.28 5.30
N GLU A 27 -2.45 -17.37 4.65
CA GLU A 27 -1.64 -18.06 3.65
C GLU A 27 -1.24 -17.12 2.50
N ALA A 28 -2.13 -16.22 2.06
CA ALA A 28 -1.81 -15.24 1.03
C ALA A 28 -0.75 -14.22 1.51
N CYS A 29 -0.86 -13.73 2.74
CA CYS A 29 0.12 -12.83 3.34
C CYS A 29 1.49 -13.49 3.49
N GLU A 30 1.53 -14.73 3.99
CA GLU A 30 2.76 -15.51 4.12
C GLU A 30 3.44 -15.75 2.76
N ARG A 31 2.67 -16.09 1.72
CA ARG A 31 3.20 -16.23 0.36
C ARG A 31 3.83 -14.94 -0.15
N LEU A 32 3.21 -13.78 0.10
CA LEU A 32 3.79 -12.48 -0.27
C LEU A 32 5.12 -12.24 0.44
N MET A 33 5.20 -12.51 1.75
CA MET A 33 6.43 -12.37 2.54
C MET A 33 7.54 -13.28 2.01
N ASP A 34 7.23 -14.53 1.66
CA ASP A 34 8.18 -15.50 1.09
C ASP A 34 8.65 -15.11 -0.32
N ARG A 35 7.80 -14.44 -1.09
CA ARG A 35 8.08 -13.96 -2.45
C ARG A 35 8.60 -12.53 -2.47
N TRP A 36 8.82 -11.90 -1.33
CA TRP A 36 9.31 -10.54 -1.25
C TRP A 36 10.68 -10.41 -1.92
N THR A 37 10.81 -9.45 -2.84
CA THR A 37 12.07 -9.18 -3.53
C THR A 37 12.42 -7.70 -3.49
N PRO A 38 13.71 -7.34 -3.57
CA PRO A 38 14.12 -5.93 -3.66
C PRO A 38 13.50 -5.18 -4.85
N GLU A 39 13.21 -5.89 -5.95
CA GLU A 39 12.57 -5.30 -7.13
C GLU A 39 11.09 -4.97 -6.85
N LEU A 40 10.38 -5.88 -6.19
CA LEU A 40 8.98 -5.66 -5.78
C LEU A 40 8.88 -4.49 -4.80
N GLU A 41 9.75 -4.46 -3.79
CA GLU A 41 9.82 -3.37 -2.82
C GLU A 41 10.13 -2.03 -3.50
N ALA A 42 11.11 -1.99 -4.41
CA ALA A 42 11.47 -0.76 -5.11
C ALA A 42 10.34 -0.23 -5.99
N GLN A 43 9.55 -1.10 -6.63
CA GLN A 43 8.37 -0.70 -7.39
C GLN A 43 7.31 -0.08 -6.48
N MET A 44 6.99 -0.75 -5.37
CA MET A 44 6.02 -0.28 -4.38
C MET A 44 6.43 1.07 -3.78
N LEU A 45 7.65 1.19 -3.25
CA LEU A 45 8.11 2.42 -2.60
C LEU A 45 8.18 3.61 -3.56
N LYS A 46 8.56 3.38 -4.83
CA LYS A 46 8.50 4.45 -5.85
C LYS A 46 7.06 4.86 -6.16
N ALA A 47 6.12 3.92 -6.13
CA ALA A 47 4.71 4.23 -6.32
C ALA A 47 4.16 5.06 -5.15
N PHE A 48 4.53 4.75 -3.90
CA PHE A 48 4.18 5.60 -2.75
C PHE A 48 4.75 7.02 -2.85
N ILE A 49 6.01 7.17 -3.28
CA ILE A 49 6.58 8.50 -3.51
C ILE A 49 5.79 9.27 -4.57
N LYS A 50 5.37 8.59 -5.64
CA LYS A 50 4.54 9.21 -6.67
C LYS A 50 3.17 9.62 -6.11
N LEU A 51 2.50 8.75 -5.36
CA LEU A 51 1.23 9.04 -4.69
C LEU A 51 1.35 10.26 -3.78
N TYR A 52 2.41 10.32 -2.97
CA TYR A 52 2.68 11.46 -2.08
C TYR A 52 2.70 12.78 -2.84
N TYR A 53 3.41 12.86 -3.96
CA TYR A 53 3.51 14.10 -4.73
C TYR A 53 2.27 14.42 -5.57
N ASP A 54 1.61 13.40 -6.11
CA ASP A 54 0.43 13.60 -6.96
C ASP A 54 -0.79 14.01 -6.11
N ASP A 55 -0.98 13.40 -4.94
CA ASP A 55 -2.24 13.47 -4.19
C ASP A 55 -2.14 14.16 -2.82
N MET A 56 -0.94 14.46 -2.31
CA MET A 56 -0.78 14.97 -0.94
C MET A 56 0.07 16.22 -0.82
N TYR A 57 1.27 16.20 -1.38
CA TYR A 57 2.28 17.23 -1.21
C TYR A 57 1.72 18.62 -1.54
N GLU A 58 1.81 19.54 -0.58
CA GLU A 58 1.30 20.93 -0.68
C GLU A 58 -0.22 21.06 -0.93
N GLN A 59 -1.00 19.98 -0.89
CA GLN A 59 -2.47 20.05 -1.07
C GLN A 59 -3.21 20.52 0.19
N TRP A 60 -2.63 20.28 1.37
CA TRP A 60 -3.11 20.77 2.67
C TRP A 60 -1.93 21.12 3.57
N GLY A 61 -2.19 21.61 4.79
CA GLY A 61 -1.16 21.95 5.76
C GLY A 61 -1.24 23.41 6.21
N PRO A 62 -0.21 23.90 6.91
CA PRO A 62 -0.16 25.27 7.41
C PRO A 62 -0.16 26.32 6.29
N ASP A 63 -0.83 27.44 6.52
CA ASP A 63 -0.86 28.59 5.59
C ASP A 63 0.48 29.37 5.57
N ASP A 64 1.27 29.25 6.64
CA ASP A 64 2.59 29.88 6.74
C ASP A 64 3.62 29.13 5.89
N GLU A 65 4.40 29.87 5.10
CA GLU A 65 5.33 29.29 4.13
C GLU A 65 6.52 28.58 4.79
N GLU A 66 6.97 29.05 5.97
CA GLU A 66 8.05 28.39 6.71
C GLU A 66 7.53 27.09 7.36
N GLU A 67 6.36 27.15 8.02
CA GLU A 67 5.73 25.98 8.62
C GLU A 67 5.35 24.92 7.58
N SER A 68 4.86 25.33 6.40
CA SER A 68 4.50 24.43 5.30
C SER A 68 5.71 23.66 4.76
N LYS A 69 6.87 24.33 4.63
CA LYS A 69 8.13 23.68 4.22
C LYS A 69 8.66 22.69 5.26
N GLU A 70 8.42 22.94 6.53
CA GLU A 70 8.77 22.00 7.59
C GLU A 70 7.81 20.81 7.64
N TYR A 71 6.53 21.05 7.35
CA TYR A 71 5.49 20.02 7.31
C TYR A 71 5.68 19.04 6.13
N TRP A 72 5.94 19.55 4.93
CA TRP A 72 6.10 18.75 3.73
C TRP A 72 7.56 18.40 3.45
N GLN A 73 7.93 17.14 3.75
CA GLN A 73 9.28 16.65 3.53
C GLN A 73 9.53 16.28 2.07
N GLU A 74 10.62 16.77 1.47
CA GLU A 74 11.01 16.32 0.13
C GLU A 74 11.54 14.88 0.16
N ILE A 75 10.85 13.96 -0.51
CA ILE A 75 11.20 12.54 -0.59
C ILE A 75 11.79 12.23 -1.97
N LYS A 76 13.12 12.04 -2.03
CA LYS A 76 13.84 11.85 -3.31
C LYS A 76 14.16 10.40 -3.61
N SER A 77 14.02 9.51 -2.62
CA SER A 77 14.36 8.10 -2.75
C SER A 77 13.51 7.23 -1.81
N PRO A 78 13.41 5.92 -2.09
CA PRO A 78 12.80 4.96 -1.18
C PRO A 78 13.39 4.98 0.24
N ALA A 79 14.69 5.24 0.38
CA ALA A 79 15.33 5.32 1.69
C ALA A 79 14.88 6.58 2.47
N ASP A 80 14.69 7.70 1.77
CA ASP A 80 14.11 8.90 2.38
C ASP A 80 12.68 8.63 2.85
N LEU A 81 11.88 7.94 2.04
CA LEU A 81 10.51 7.58 2.39
C LEU A 81 10.47 6.79 3.71
N ILE A 82 11.22 5.69 3.79
CA ILE A 82 11.26 4.81 4.96
C ILE A 82 11.81 5.53 6.21
N LYS A 83 12.70 6.50 6.04
CA LYS A 83 13.16 7.34 7.16
C LYS A 83 12.02 8.14 7.80
N TYR A 84 11.02 8.56 7.02
CA TYR A 84 9.88 9.35 7.51
C TYR A 84 8.68 8.51 7.90
N THR A 85 8.36 7.46 7.15
CA THR A 85 7.22 6.56 7.44
C THR A 85 7.55 5.49 8.46
N GLY A 86 8.84 5.22 8.70
CA GLY A 86 9.28 4.06 9.44
C GLY A 86 9.16 2.76 8.63
N THR A 87 9.35 1.65 9.32
CA THR A 87 9.35 0.28 8.76
C THR A 87 8.17 -0.56 9.25
N ASP A 88 7.26 0.05 10.02
CA ASP A 88 6.12 -0.65 10.59
C ASP A 88 5.10 -0.93 9.48
N VAL A 89 4.92 -2.22 9.21
CA VAL A 89 4.10 -2.72 8.12
C VAL A 89 3.15 -3.78 8.66
N ASN A 90 1.88 -3.66 8.28
CA ASN A 90 0.87 -4.70 8.51
C ASN A 90 0.32 -5.18 7.17
N LEU A 91 0.15 -6.49 7.06
CA LEU A 91 -0.52 -7.14 5.95
C LEU A 91 -1.92 -7.56 6.37
N TYR A 92 -2.88 -7.42 5.48
CA TYR A 92 -4.17 -8.09 5.60
C TYR A 92 -4.65 -8.50 4.21
N ALA A 93 -5.59 -9.43 4.16
CA ALA A 93 -6.11 -9.97 2.91
C ALA A 93 -7.57 -9.56 2.74
N LEU A 94 -8.02 -9.30 1.52
CA LEU A 94 -9.42 -9.05 1.18
C LEU A 94 -9.91 -10.11 0.18
N GLU A 95 -11.07 -10.70 0.45
CA GLU A 95 -11.73 -11.64 -0.47
C GLU A 95 -12.64 -10.91 -1.46
N ASP A 96 -12.57 -11.28 -2.75
CA ASP A 96 -13.37 -10.66 -3.82
C ASP A 96 -13.35 -9.11 -3.82
N GLY A 97 -12.29 -8.53 -3.23
CA GLY A 97 -12.22 -7.09 -2.97
C GLY A 97 -11.74 -6.27 -4.16
N VAL A 98 -11.40 -6.90 -5.29
CA VAL A 98 -10.85 -6.21 -6.47
C VAL A 98 -11.92 -5.98 -7.52
N TYR A 99 -12.22 -4.71 -7.76
CA TYR A 99 -13.17 -4.25 -8.75
C TYR A 99 -12.43 -3.49 -9.85
N GLY A 100 -12.89 -3.59 -11.09
CA GLY A 100 -12.40 -2.72 -12.15
C GLY A 100 -13.53 -2.24 -13.04
N LYS A 101 -13.24 -1.24 -13.86
CA LYS A 101 -14.24 -0.62 -14.74
C LYS A 101 -14.93 -1.66 -15.63
N SER A 102 -16.26 -1.60 -15.70
CA SER A 102 -17.06 -2.47 -16.56
C SER A 102 -16.72 -2.23 -18.03
N GLU A 103 -16.62 -3.31 -18.81
CA GLU A 103 -16.41 -3.23 -20.25
C GLU A 103 -17.68 -2.78 -21.00
N THR A 104 -18.85 -2.86 -20.34
CA THR A 104 -20.16 -2.63 -20.96
C THR A 104 -20.87 -1.38 -20.44
N ASP A 105 -20.53 -0.89 -19.25
CA ASP A 105 -21.07 0.32 -18.65
C ASP A 105 -19.97 1.17 -18.00
N ASN A 106 -19.56 2.25 -18.70
CA ASN A 106 -18.47 3.11 -18.24
C ASN A 106 -18.69 3.78 -16.87
N ASN A 107 -19.89 3.72 -16.30
CA ASN A 107 -20.20 4.30 -14.99
C ASN A 107 -20.20 3.26 -13.85
N LYS A 108 -19.80 2.02 -14.12
CA LYS A 108 -19.82 0.94 -13.13
C LYS A 108 -18.47 0.25 -12.98
N TYR A 109 -18.26 -0.26 -11.79
CA TYR A 109 -17.20 -1.20 -11.47
C TYR A 109 -17.81 -2.59 -11.27
N GLU A 110 -17.09 -3.61 -11.71
CA GLU A 110 -17.46 -5.02 -11.60
C GLU A 110 -16.32 -5.77 -10.90
N SER A 111 -16.69 -6.74 -10.08
CA SER A 111 -15.71 -7.63 -9.45
C SER A 111 -14.87 -8.31 -10.55
N LYS A 112 -13.56 -8.36 -10.32
CA LYS A 112 -12.62 -9.10 -11.17
C LYS A 112 -12.56 -10.59 -10.80
N ASN A 113 -13.35 -11.03 -9.82
CA ASN A 113 -13.37 -12.39 -9.26
C ASN A 113 -11.96 -12.84 -8.84
N ILE A 114 -11.19 -11.90 -8.26
CA ILE A 114 -9.92 -12.22 -7.63
C ILE A 114 -10.22 -12.82 -6.28
N ASP A 115 -9.77 -14.05 -6.08
CA ASP A 115 -10.10 -14.83 -4.89
C ASP A 115 -9.66 -14.11 -3.61
N VAL A 116 -8.40 -13.68 -3.57
CA VAL A 116 -7.82 -12.86 -2.49
C VAL A 116 -6.83 -11.86 -3.07
N CYS A 117 -6.85 -10.63 -2.56
CA CYS A 117 -5.72 -9.69 -2.69
C CYS A 117 -5.11 -9.42 -1.31
N VAL A 118 -3.80 -9.16 -1.28
CA VAL A 118 -3.10 -8.77 -0.05
C VAL A 118 -2.89 -7.26 -0.09
N ILE A 119 -3.22 -6.61 1.01
CA ILE A 119 -2.98 -5.20 1.25
C ILE A 119 -1.84 -5.07 2.25
N LEU A 120 -0.85 -4.27 1.87
CA LEU A 120 0.23 -3.84 2.75
C LEU A 120 -0.06 -2.41 3.20
N SER A 121 -0.31 -2.23 4.49
CA SER A 121 -0.42 -0.92 5.12
C SER A 121 0.95 -0.47 5.63
N LEU A 122 1.37 0.72 5.22
CA LEU A 122 2.55 1.43 5.68
C LEU A 122 2.10 2.69 6.41
N SER A 123 2.65 2.94 7.59
CA SER A 123 2.33 4.15 8.35
C SER A 123 2.61 5.42 7.54
N CYS A 124 1.68 6.38 7.59
CA CYS A 124 1.83 7.67 6.93
C CYS A 124 1.75 8.80 7.97
N PRO A 125 2.82 9.59 8.17
CA PRO A 125 2.81 10.74 9.08
C PRO A 125 1.79 11.84 8.71
N TRP A 126 1.32 11.84 7.46
CA TRP A 126 0.40 12.84 6.93
C TRP A 126 -1.03 12.30 6.76
N ASP A 127 -1.26 11.02 7.09
CA ASP A 127 -2.54 10.33 6.99
C ASP A 127 -2.62 9.28 8.11
N GLU A 128 -2.70 9.78 9.36
CA GLU A 128 -2.50 8.97 10.57
C GLU A 128 -3.60 7.93 10.82
N GLU A 129 -4.81 8.13 10.29
CA GLU A 129 -5.93 7.21 10.52
C GLU A 129 -5.82 5.94 9.67
N HIS A 130 -5.37 6.06 8.43
CA HIS A 130 -5.49 4.99 7.43
C HIS A 130 -4.15 4.55 6.82
N GLY A 131 -3.10 5.37 6.97
CA GLY A 131 -1.81 5.10 6.36
C GLY A 131 -1.86 5.07 4.84
N TRP A 132 -0.84 4.47 4.23
CA TRP A 132 -0.83 4.18 2.80
C TRP A 132 -0.91 2.69 2.55
N ALA A 133 -1.65 2.33 1.51
CA ALA A 133 -1.89 0.93 1.18
C ALA A 133 -1.25 0.57 -0.16
N ALA A 134 -0.59 -0.57 -0.23
CA ALA A 134 -0.15 -1.20 -1.47
C ALA A 134 -0.91 -2.51 -1.71
N VAL A 135 -1.40 -2.70 -2.93
CA VAL A 135 -2.19 -3.86 -3.32
C VAL A 135 -1.32 -4.86 -4.05
N PHE A 136 -1.44 -6.12 -3.65
CA PHE A 136 -0.81 -7.27 -4.29
C PHE A 136 -1.86 -8.30 -4.70
N VAL A 137 -1.72 -8.81 -5.92
CA VAL A 137 -2.52 -9.92 -6.46
C VAL A 137 -1.55 -10.95 -7.04
N ASP A 138 -1.70 -12.22 -6.65
CA ASP A 138 -0.76 -13.29 -7.00
C ASP A 138 0.70 -12.89 -6.74
N GLU A 139 0.95 -12.30 -5.57
CA GLU A 139 2.24 -11.79 -5.11
C GLU A 139 2.90 -10.71 -6.03
N LYS A 140 2.12 -10.12 -6.95
CA LYS A 140 2.57 -9.03 -7.83
C LYS A 140 1.99 -7.71 -7.36
N PHE A 141 2.83 -6.68 -7.38
CA PHE A 141 2.42 -5.32 -7.10
C PHE A 141 1.44 -4.82 -8.18
N VAL A 142 0.31 -4.27 -7.75
CA VAL A 142 -0.75 -3.76 -8.61
C VAL A 142 -0.80 -2.24 -8.57
N LYS A 143 -1.01 -1.66 -7.38
CA LYS A 143 -1.08 -0.21 -7.18
C LYS A 143 -0.81 0.16 -5.73
N VAL A 144 -0.68 1.47 -5.49
CA VAL A 144 -0.82 2.08 -4.17
C VAL A 144 -2.08 2.92 -4.14
N ASP A 145 -2.62 3.15 -2.95
CA ASP A 145 -3.73 4.07 -2.72
C ASP A 145 -3.65 4.67 -1.32
N ARG A 146 -4.43 5.74 -1.12
CA ARG A 146 -4.79 6.21 0.21
C ARG A 146 -5.96 5.39 0.69
N ASP A 147 -5.90 4.93 1.94
CA ASP A 147 -7.05 4.34 2.63
C ASP A 147 -7.78 3.22 1.86
N ILE A 148 -7.15 2.06 1.76
CA ILE A 148 -7.86 0.85 1.35
C ILE A 148 -8.44 0.26 2.64
N VAL A 149 -9.77 0.26 2.76
CA VAL A 149 -10.50 -0.36 3.89
C VAL A 149 -11.19 -1.64 3.42
N ASP A 150 -12.07 -1.52 2.42
CA ASP A 150 -12.99 -2.60 2.06
C ASP A 150 -12.90 -3.05 0.59
N CYS A 151 -12.41 -2.19 -0.31
CA CYS A 151 -12.43 -2.47 -1.76
C CYS A 151 -11.24 -1.83 -2.47
N VAL A 152 -10.74 -2.52 -3.50
CA VAL A 152 -9.72 -2.04 -4.43
C VAL A 152 -10.38 -1.74 -5.78
N TYR A 153 -10.37 -0.48 -6.19
CA TYR A 153 -10.81 -0.07 -7.52
C TYR A 153 -9.62 0.07 -8.48
N LEU A 154 -9.69 -0.62 -9.61
CA LEU A 154 -8.74 -0.53 -10.72
C LEU A 154 -9.35 0.40 -11.79
N ASP A 155 -8.83 1.61 -11.87
CA ASP A 155 -9.22 2.66 -12.83
C ASP A 155 -8.55 2.51 -14.21
#